data_AF-A0A380BYU9-F1
#
_entry.id   AF-A0A380BYU9-F1
#
_cell.length_a   1.000
_cell.length_b   1.000
_cell.length_c   1.000
_cell.angle_alpha   90.00
_cell.angle_beta   90.00
_cell.angle_gamma   90.00
#
_symmetry.space_group_name_H-M   'P 1'
#
loop_
_entity.id
_entity.type
_entity.pdbx_description
1 polymer ?
#
loop_
_entity_poly.entity_id
_entity_poly.type
_entity_poly.pdbx_seq_one_letter_code
_entity_poly.pdbx_strand_id
1 'polypeptide(L)'
;MADKSDAHKGAHGGVRKGAGRKTRYEKTIVMRVPEQYKNAIKALIQHIDECEKVDHHYSPVVSKPIFTRSLQGKPQQVTFTVSSVKAT
;
A
#
# COMPACT_ATOMS: atom_id res chain seq x y z
N MET A 1 19.02 -23.55 38.34
CA MET A 1 17.95 -23.64 37.31
C MET A 1 16.85 -22.64 37.66
N ALA A 2 16.20 -22.10 36.61
CA ALA A 2 15.13 -21.09 36.58
C ALA A 2 15.57 -19.62 36.54
N ASP A 3 15.91 -19.22 35.32
CA ASP A 3 15.98 -17.86 34.79
C ASP A 3 14.57 -17.20 34.86
N LYS A 4 14.45 -15.98 35.41
CA LYS A 4 13.19 -15.22 35.43
C LYS A 4 13.29 -14.09 34.40
N SER A 5 12.67 -14.32 33.26
CA SER A 5 12.55 -13.39 32.15
C SER A 5 11.51 -12.29 32.39
N ASP A 6 11.93 -11.06 32.08
CA ASP A 6 11.14 -10.01 31.41
C ASP A 6 9.76 -9.65 31.95
N ALA A 7 9.71 -9.05 33.15
CA ALA A 7 8.51 -8.38 33.65
C ALA A 7 8.77 -6.92 33.98
N HIS A 8 9.04 -6.07 32.98
CA HIS A 8 8.78 -4.62 33.08
C HIS A 8 8.77 -3.95 31.70
N LYS A 9 7.77 -4.26 30.86
CA LYS A 9 7.37 -3.34 29.78
C LYS A 9 6.42 -2.30 30.39
N GLY A 10 6.86 -1.05 30.38
CA GLY A 10 6.23 0.08 31.05
C GLY A 10 4.72 0.19 30.80
N ALA A 11 3.99 0.44 31.88
CA ALA A 11 2.59 0.80 31.88
C ALA A 11 2.41 2.21 31.28
N HIS A 12 2.51 2.33 29.96
CA HIS A 12 2.02 3.51 29.26
C HIS A 12 0.48 3.42 29.23
N GLY A 13 -0.19 4.29 30.00
CA GLY A 13 -1.64 4.30 30.11
C GLY A 13 -2.36 4.42 28.76
N GLY A 14 -3.53 3.79 28.63
CA GLY A 14 -4.45 3.96 27.49
C GLY A 14 -4.73 2.71 26.66
N VAL A 15 -4.02 1.60 26.87
CA VAL A 15 -4.27 0.34 26.16
C VAL A 15 -5.47 -0.40 26.79
N ARG A 16 -6.67 -0.16 26.27
CA ARG A 16 -7.89 -0.94 26.57
C ARG A 16 -8.19 -1.92 25.42
N LYS A 17 -8.82 -3.07 25.71
CA LYS A 17 -9.32 -3.99 24.66
C LYS A 17 -10.23 -3.21 23.72
N GLY A 18 -9.87 -3.13 22.44
CA GLY A 18 -10.61 -2.36 21.44
C GLY A 18 -10.24 -0.86 21.35
N ALA A 19 -9.21 -0.38 22.05
CA ALA A 19 -8.63 0.93 21.75
C ALA A 19 -7.82 0.90 20.45
N GLY A 20 -7.95 1.96 19.67
CA GLY A 20 -7.27 2.14 18.39
C GLY A 20 -8.25 2.07 17.21
N ARG A 21 -7.98 2.85 16.17
CA ARG A 21 -8.70 2.75 14.90
C ARG A 21 -8.21 1.49 14.18
N LYS A 22 -9.12 0.58 13.81
CA LYS A 22 -8.79 -0.55 12.94
C LYS A 22 -8.20 0.00 11.63
N THR A 23 -6.98 -0.40 11.30
CA THR A 23 -6.35 -0.02 10.03
C THR A 23 -6.96 -0.84 8.90
N ARG A 24 -7.16 -0.23 7.73
CA ARG A 24 -7.59 -0.97 6.51
C ARG A 24 -6.51 -1.93 6.04
N TYR A 25 -5.24 -1.57 6.28
CA TYR A 25 -4.07 -2.35 5.88
C TYR A 25 -3.54 -3.15 7.07
N GLU A 26 -3.07 -4.36 6.78
CA GLU A 26 -2.48 -5.26 7.78
C GLU A 26 -1.06 -4.80 8.18
N LYS A 27 -0.04 -5.15 7.38
CA LYS A 27 1.36 -4.82 7.64
C LYS A 27 1.83 -3.80 6.60
N THR A 28 2.17 -2.59 7.05
CA THR A 28 2.70 -1.53 6.18
C THR A 28 4.21 -1.40 6.33
N ILE A 29 4.88 -0.98 5.26
CA ILE A 29 6.32 -0.74 5.24
C ILE A 29 6.56 0.73 4.89
N VAL A 30 7.48 1.38 5.60
CA VAL A 30 7.93 2.73 5.27
C VAL A 30 9.08 2.63 4.27
N MET A 31 8.89 3.22 3.09
CA MET A 31 9.87 3.25 2.02
C MET A 31 10.19 4.69 1.61
N ARG A 32 11.47 4.96 1.30
CA ARG A 32 11.92 6.25 0.76
C ARG A 32 11.67 6.26 -0.73
N VAL A 33 11.05 7.32 -1.23
CA VAL A 33 10.73 7.44 -2.64
C VAL A 33 10.98 8.87 -3.12
N PRO A 34 11.49 9.07 -4.36
CA PRO A 34 11.61 10.39 -4.94
C PRO A 34 10.28 11.13 -4.95
N GLU A 35 10.29 12.41 -4.59
CA GLU A 35 9.06 13.22 -4.52
C GLU A 35 8.32 13.29 -5.85
N GLN A 36 9.06 13.27 -6.96
CA GLN A 36 8.54 13.25 -8.32
C GLN A 36 7.59 12.07 -8.57
N TYR A 37 7.81 10.94 -7.89
CA TYR A 37 7.02 9.71 -8.09
C TYR A 37 5.87 9.57 -7.09
N LYS A 38 5.79 10.45 -6.08
CA LYS A 38 4.77 10.40 -5.02
C LYS A 38 3.36 10.31 -5.58
N ASN A 39 3.04 11.12 -6.60
CA ASN A 39 1.70 11.15 -7.20
C ASN A 39 1.39 9.87 -7.98
N ALA A 40 2.36 9.37 -8.75
CA ALA A 40 2.20 8.12 -9.50
C ALA A 40 1.98 6.92 -8.57
N ILE A 41 2.72 6.85 -7.45
CA ILE A 41 2.59 5.77 -6.47
C ILE A 41 1.25 5.82 -5.73
N LYS A 42 0.82 7.01 -5.32
CA LYS A 42 -0.50 7.17 -4.69
C LYS A 42 -1.62 6.71 -5.63
N ALA A 43 -1.54 7.11 -6.90
CA ALA A 43 -2.52 6.72 -7.90
C ALA A 43 -2.47 5.22 -8.21
N LEU A 44 -1.28 4.60 -8.20
CA LEU A 44 -1.13 3.15 -8.33
C LEU A 44 -1.83 2.42 -7.18
N ILE A 45 -1.54 2.80 -5.93
CA ILE A 45 -2.15 2.17 -4.75
C ILE A 45 -3.68 2.31 -4.81
N GLN A 46 -4.17 3.51 -5.13
CA GLN A 46 -5.60 3.75 -5.30
C GLN A 46 -6.20 2.87 -6.41
N HIS A 47 -5.54 2.76 -7.55
CA HIS A 47 -6.03 1.96 -8.67
C HIS A 47 -6.09 0.47 -8.31
N ILE A 48 -5.11 -0.03 -7.56
CA ILE A 48 -5.12 -1.41 -7.04
C ILE A 48 -6.27 -1.59 -6.04
N ASP A 49 -6.46 -0.65 -5.11
CA ASP A 49 -7.57 -0.67 -4.14
C ASP A 49 -8.94 -0.63 -4.84
N GLU A 50 -9.08 0.09 -5.95
CA GLU A 50 -10.30 0.10 -6.78
C GLU A 50 -10.50 -1.22 -7.53
N CYS A 51 -9.41 -1.88 -7.90
CA CYS A 51 -9.42 -3.17 -8.60
C CYS A 51 -9.45 -4.38 -7.65
N GLU A 52 -9.67 -4.20 -6.35
CA GLU A 52 -9.71 -5.28 -5.33
C GLU A 52 -10.70 -6.40 -5.69
N LYS A 53 -11.73 -6.09 -6.49
CA LYS A 53 -12.77 -7.04 -6.94
C LYS A 53 -12.58 -7.55 -8.38
N VAL A 54 -11.47 -7.22 -9.05
CA VAL A 54 -11.21 -7.69 -10.41
C VAL A 54 -10.86 -9.17 -10.35
N ASP A 55 -11.82 -10.00 -10.75
CA ASP A 55 -11.70 -11.46 -10.82
C ASP A 55 -11.75 -11.94 -12.28
N HIS A 56 -11.71 -13.24 -12.54
CA HIS A 56 -11.72 -13.85 -13.87
C HIS A 56 -12.90 -13.45 -14.76
N HIS A 57 -13.98 -12.91 -14.17
CA HIS A 57 -15.16 -12.42 -14.86
C HIS A 57 -15.07 -10.94 -15.29
N TYR A 58 -14.01 -10.24 -14.90
CA TYR A 58 -13.81 -8.83 -15.21
C TYR A 58 -12.77 -8.61 -16.30
N SER A 59 -13.08 -7.69 -17.21
CA SER A 59 -12.16 -7.23 -18.24
C SER A 59 -10.96 -6.50 -17.63
N PRO A 60 -9.78 -6.52 -18.29
CA PRO A 60 -8.65 -5.73 -17.86
C PRO A 60 -9.01 -4.25 -17.72
N VAL A 61 -8.60 -3.63 -16.62
CA VAL A 61 -8.89 -2.22 -16.32
C VAL A 61 -7.61 -1.41 -16.52
N VAL A 62 -7.73 -0.29 -17.23
CA VAL A 62 -6.63 0.67 -17.42
C VAL A 62 -6.92 1.91 -16.59
N SER A 63 -5.94 2.38 -15.83
CA SER A 63 -6.04 3.58 -15.01
C SER A 63 -6.14 4.84 -15.87
N LYS A 64 -6.57 5.95 -15.26
CA LYS A 64 -6.39 7.28 -15.86
C LYS A 64 -4.89 7.55 -16.07
N PRO A 65 -4.50 8.23 -17.16
CA PRO A 65 -3.12 8.59 -17.39
C PRO A 65 -2.65 9.61 -16.35
N ILE A 66 -1.47 9.37 -15.79
CA ILE A 66 -0.84 10.23 -14.80
C ILE A 66 0.39 10.86 -15.43
N PHE A 67 0.44 12.18 -15.39
CA PHE A 67 1.63 12.92 -15.77
C PHE A 67 2.69 12.82 -14.68
N THR A 68 3.90 12.47 -15.08
CA THR A 68 5.07 12.47 -14.20
C THR A 68 6.29 12.98 -14.95
N ARG A 69 7.34 13.34 -14.22
CA ARG A 69 8.65 13.62 -14.79
C ARG A 69 9.63 12.57 -14.29
N SER A 70 10.51 12.10 -15.17
CA SER A 70 11.61 11.23 -14.77
C SER A 70 12.60 11.99 -13.88
N LEU A 71 13.51 11.26 -13.23
CA LEU A 71 14.64 11.86 -12.51
C LEU A 71 15.51 12.76 -13.40
N GLN A 72 15.49 12.55 -14.71
CA GLN A 72 16.20 13.38 -15.70
C GLN A 72 15.33 14.55 -16.22
N GLY A 73 14.16 14.80 -15.63
CA GLY A 73 13.26 15.89 -15.98
C GLY A 73 12.43 15.67 -17.25
N LYS A 74 12.50 14.48 -17.86
CA LYS A 74 11.75 14.19 -19.09
C LYS A 74 10.27 14.00 -18.77
N PRO A 75 9.34 14.66 -19.49
CA PRO A 75 7.91 14.46 -19.30
C PRO A 75 7.51 13.05 -19.70
N GLN A 76 6.66 12.42 -18.91
CA GLN A 76 6.19 11.06 -19.11
C GLN A 76 4.71 10.96 -18.74
N GLN A 77 4.03 10.01 -19.37
CA GLN A 77 2.66 9.66 -19.08
C GLN A 77 2.62 8.18 -18.71
N VAL A 78 2.07 7.88 -17.52
CA VAL A 78 2.03 6.54 -16.97
C VAL A 78 0.58 6.09 -16.85
N THR A 79 0.31 4.87 -17.29
CA THR A 79 -0.97 4.17 -17.12
C THR A 79 -0.70 2.82 -16.48
N PHE A 80 -1.57 2.39 -15.58
CA PHE A 80 -1.51 1.09 -14.95
C PHE A 80 -2.59 0.20 -15.55
N THR A 81 -2.28 -1.08 -15.75
CA THR A 81 -3.23 -2.06 -16.25
C THR A 81 -3.29 -3.23 -15.28
N VAL A 82 -4.50 -3.59 -14.86
CA VAL A 82 -4.76 -4.76 -14.02
C VAL A 82 -5.55 -5.76 -14.85
N SER A 83 -5.04 -6.99 -14.95
CA SER A 83 -5.68 -8.11 -15.64
C SER A 83 -5.73 -9.31 -14.72
N SER A 84 -6.83 -10.08 -14.76
CA SER A 84 -6.90 -11.36 -14.06
C SER A 84 -5.90 -12.34 -14.66
N VAL A 85 -5.15 -13.03 -13.81
CA VAL A 85 -4.25 -14.10 -14.22
C VAL A 85 -5.02 -15.40 -14.07
N LYS A 86 -5.20 -16.21 -15.12
CA LYS A 86 -5.70 -17.57 -14.97
C LYS A 86 -4.70 -18.34 -14.10
N ALA A 87 -5.11 -18.79 -12.92
CA ALA A 87 -4.32 -19.73 -12.15
C ALA A 87 -4.28 -21.05 -12.94
N THR A 88 -3.10 -21.39 -13.48
CA THR A 88 -2.83 -22.65 -14.16
C THR A 88 -2.66 -23.78 -13.16
#